data_AF-A0A7D6BQY4-F1
#
_entry.id   AF-A0A7D6BQY4-F1
#
_cell.length_a   1.000
_cell.length_b   1.000
_cell.length_c   1.000
_cell.angle_alpha   90.00
_cell.angle_beta   90.00
_cell.angle_gamma   90.00
#
_symmetry.space_group_name_H-M   'P 1'
#
loop_
_entity.id
_entity.type
_entity.pdbx_description
1 polymer ?
#
loop_
_entity_poly.entity_id
_entity_poly.type
_entity_poly.pdbx_seq_one_letter_code
_entity_poly.pdbx_strand_id
1 'polypeptide(L)' 'MDKEEHFLSKIRRQGSGLHIYFPTEVIKNPNFPLDEKDAVVIKLDPKKKSIIIKKVEWSNLVGETASIE' A
#
# COMPACT_ATOMS: atom_id res chain seq x y z
N MET A 1 16.56 13.70 10.73
CA MET A 1 15.27 13.43 11.39
C MET A 1 14.42 12.70 10.38
N ASP A 2 14.20 11.40 10.57
CA ASP A 2 13.25 10.65 9.75
C ASP A 2 11.84 11.10 10.13
N LYS A 3 11.09 11.62 9.16
CA LYS A 3 9.69 12.00 9.34
C LYS A 3 8.83 10.84 8.83
N GLU A 4 8.13 10.16 9.72
CA GLU A 4 7.04 9.26 9.35
C GLU A 4 5.81 10.11 8.99
N GLU A 5 5.21 9.88 7.81
CA GLU A 5 4.00 10.57 7.35
C GLU A 5 2.78 9.63 7.44
N HIS A 6 1.66 10.15 7.94
CA HIS A 6 0.43 9.41 8.15
C HIS A 6 -0.70 9.95 7.26
N PHE A 7 -1.46 9.06 6.63
CA PHE A 7 -2.56 9.43 5.73
C PHE A 7 -3.82 8.62 6.00
N LEU A 8 -4.98 9.24 5.81
CA LEU A 8 -6.27 8.54 5.86
C LEU A 8 -6.59 7.98 4.46
N SER A 9 -6.98 6.71 4.40
CA SER A 9 -7.36 6.04 3.15
C SER A 9 -8.79 5.51 3.25
N LYS A 10 -9.48 5.42 2.11
CA LYS A 10 -10.84 4.84 2.04
C LYS A 10 -10.75 3.42 1.51
N ILE A 11 -11.39 2.47 2.19
CA ILE A 11 -11.50 1.09 1.73
C ILE A 11 -12.91 0.89 1.18
N ARG A 12 -13.05 0.39 -0.05
CA ARG A 12 -14.35 -0.01 -0.62
C ARG A 12 -14.27 -1.40 -1.21
N ARG A 13 -15.38 -2.14 -1.11
CA ARG A 13 -15.55 -3.40 -1.83
C ARG A 13 -16.09 -3.09 -3.23
N GLN A 14 -15.46 -3.63 -4.27
CA GLN A 14 -15.88 -3.50 -5.65
C GLN A 14 -15.89 -4.90 -6.29
N GLY A 15 -17.08 -5.42 -6.57
CA GLY A 15 -17.23 -6.83 -6.97
C GLY A 15 -16.77 -7.79 -5.87
N SER A 16 -15.99 -8.81 -6.25
CA SER A 16 -15.31 -9.72 -5.30
C SER A 16 -14.09 -9.09 -4.64
N GLY A 17 -13.53 -8.00 -5.19
CA GLY A 17 -12.30 -7.38 -4.73
C GLY A 17 -12.47 -6.35 -3.61
N LEU A 18 -11.41 -6.20 -2.80
CA LEU A 18 -11.26 -5.11 -1.83
C LEU A 18 -10.29 -4.07 -2.40
N HIS A 19 -10.75 -2.82 -2.54
CA HIS A 19 -9.96 -1.72 -3.08
C HIS A 19 -9.63 -0.72 -1.98
N ILE A 20 -8.35 -0.37 -1.88
CA ILE A 20 -7.85 0.68 -0.98
C ILE A 20 -7.53 1.90 -1.82
N TYR A 21 -8.24 3.01 -1.57
CA TYR A 21 -8.06 4.27 -2.27
C TYR A 21 -7.17 5.18 -1.45
N PHE A 22 -6.00 5.50 -2.01
CA PHE A 22 -5.07 6.46 -1.44
C PHE A 22 -5.41 7.88 -1.88
N PRO A 23 -5.28 8.88 -0.98
CA PRO A 23 -5.34 10.28 -1.37
C PRO A 23 -4.31 10.59 -2.46
N THR A 24 -4.65 11.49 -3.38
CA THR A 24 -3.75 11.91 -4.45
C THR A 24 -2.42 12.47 -3.92
N GLU A 25 -2.43 13.06 -2.72
CA GLU A 25 -1.24 13.58 -2.03
C GLU A 25 -0.23 12.48 -1.68
N VAL A 26 -0.70 11.26 -1.39
CA VAL A 26 0.16 10.09 -1.16
C VAL A 26 0.80 9.63 -2.46
N ILE A 27 0.01 9.53 -3.53
CA ILE A 27 0.46 9.06 -4.84
C ILE A 27 1.48 10.04 -5.43
N LYS A 28 1.24 11.34 -5.27
CA LYS A 28 2.11 12.41 -5.76
C LYS A 28 3.23 12.80 -4.79
N ASN A 29 3.41 12.07 -3.68
CA ASN A 29 4.47 12.37 -2.75
C ASN A 29 5.82 12.18 -3.46
N PRO A 30 6.65 13.23 -3.63
CA PRO A 30 7.92 13.12 -4.34
C PRO A 30 8.91 12.18 -3.62
N ASN A 31 8.73 11.96 -2.32
CA ASN A 31 9.52 11.01 -1.53
C ASN A 31 8.96 9.57 -1.62
N PHE A 32 7.75 9.38 -2.17
CA PHE A 32 7.12 8.08 -2.36
C PHE A 32 6.22 8.06 -3.61
N PRO A 33 6.78 8.22 -4.82
CA PRO A 33 5.97 8.41 -6.04
C PRO A 33 5.38 7.07 -6.51
N LEU A 34 4.17 6.71 -6.11
CA LEU A 34 3.58 5.39 -6.42
C LEU A 34 3.07 5.33 -7.89
N ASP A 35 3.60 4.40 -8.69
CA ASP A 35 3.16 4.13 -10.07
C ASP A 35 2.30 2.85 -10.11
N GLU A 36 1.41 2.72 -11.11
CA GLU A 36 0.58 1.52 -11.32
C GLU A 36 1.42 0.24 -11.54
N LYS A 37 2.66 0.38 -12.00
CA LYS A 37 3.58 -0.75 -12.22
C LYS A 37 4.33 -1.19 -10.97
N ASP A 38 4.28 -0.40 -9.91
CA ASP A 38 5.03 -0.71 -8.69
C ASP A 38 4.41 -1.88 -7.95
N ALA A 39 5.26 -2.80 -7.50
CA ALA A 39 4.87 -3.77 -6.49
C ALA A 39 4.91 -3.12 -5.10
N VAL A 40 3.88 -3.38 -4.30
CA VAL A 40 3.81 -2.90 -2.92
C VAL A 40 3.47 -4.04 -1.98
N VAL A 41 4.10 -4.03 -0.82
CA VAL A 41 3.71 -4.87 0.32
C VAL A 41 2.85 -4.03 1.26
N ILE A 42 1.65 -4.53 1.54
CA ILE A 42 0.70 -3.93 2.47
C ILE A 42 0.73 -4.74 3.77
N LYS A 43 1.04 -4.09 4.89
CA LYS A 43 1.03 -4.70 6.23
C LYS A 43 0.02 -3.99 7.12
N LEU A 44 -0.74 -4.77 7.88
CA LEU A 44 -1.63 -4.25 8.91
C LEU A 44 -0.86 -4.17 10.23
N ASP A 45 -0.82 -2.99 10.86
CA ASP A 45 -0.38 -2.82 12.24
C ASP A 45 -1.63 -2.80 13.15
N PRO A 46 -1.99 -3.92 13.79
CA PRO A 46 -3.19 -4.00 14.61
C PRO A 46 -3.10 -3.17 15.89
N LYS A 47 -1.89 -2.86 16.38
CA LYS A 47 -1.70 -2.05 17.60
C LYS A 47 -1.97 -0.58 17.32
N LYS A 48 -1.49 -0.09 16.17
CA LYS A 48 -1.69 1.30 15.74
C LYS A 48 -2.97 1.50 14.93
N LYS A 49 -3.71 0.42 14.60
CA LYS A 49 -4.87 0.42 13.70
C LYS A 49 -4.56 1.12 12.38
N SER A 50 -3.36 0.92 11.86
CA SER A 50 -2.84 1.57 10.66
C SER A 50 -2.40 0.55 9.61
N ILE A 51 -2.39 0.96 8.36
CA ILE A 51 -1.82 0.18 7.25
C ILE A 51 -0.46 0.79 6.92
N ILE A 52 0.55 -0.08 6.78
CA ILE A 52 1.90 0.27 6.37
C ILE A 52 2.08 -0.22 4.93
N ILE A 53 2.60 0.64 4.07
CA ILE A 53 2.81 0.33 2.65
C ILE A 53 4.28 0.53 2.35
N LYS A 54 4.90 -0.47 1.72
CA LYS A 54 6.29 -0.41 1.31
C LYS A 54 6.41 -0.83 -0.14
N LYS A 55 7.06 0.01 -0.95
CA LYS A 55 7.45 -0.38 -2.32
C LYS A 55 8.47 -1.52 -2.26
N VAL A 56 8.31 -2.46 -3.18
CA VAL A 56 9.25 -3.56 -3.37
C VAL A 56 9.46 -3.77 -4.86
N GLU A 57 10.57 -4.39 -5.23
CA GLU A 57 10.75 -4.84 -6.61
C GLU A 57 10.03 -6.18 -6.81
N TRP A 58 9.43 -6.37 -7.99
CA TRP A 58 8.77 -7.63 -8.35
C TRP A 58 9.71 -8.85 -8.25
N SER A 59 10.99 -8.67 -8.57
CA SER A 59 12.05 -9.68 -8.41
C SER A 59 12.23 -10.14 -6.96
N ASN A 60 11.86 -9.31 -5.99
CA ASN A 60 11.96 -9.60 -4.56
C ASN A 60 10.66 -10.20 -3.98
N LEU A 61 9.60 -10.37 -4.79
CA LEU A 61 8.35 -11.02 -4.41
C LEU A 61 8.37 -12.55 -4.59
N VAL A 62 9.53 -13.14 -4.88
CA VAL A 62 9.67 -14.58 -5.14
C VAL A 62 9.49 -15.36 -3.84
N GLY A 63 8.33 -16.00 -3.67
CA GLY A 63 8.06 -16.97 -2.59
C GLY A 63 6.74 -16.78 -1.83
N GLU A 64 6.08 -15.62 -1.95
CA GLU A 64 4.81 -15.35 -1.27
C GLU A 64 3.69 -15.10 -2.28
N THR A 65 3.18 -16.18 -2.90
CA THR A 65 1.92 -16.14 -3.65
C THR A 65 0.78 -15.79 -2.69
N ALA A 66 0.35 -14.54 -2.69
CA ALA A 66 -0.95 -14.15 -2.15
C ALA A 66 -2.00 -14.37 -3.25
N SER A 67 -2.54 -15.58 -3.36
CA SER A 67 -3.82 -15.79 -4.04
C SER A 67 -4.92 -15.24 -3.15
N ILE A 68 -5.66 -14.24 -3.65
CA ILE A 68 -6.94 -13.84 -3.09
C ILE A 68 -7.99 -14.26 -4.12
N GLU A 69 -8.67 -15.37 -3.86
CA GLU A 69 -9.97 -15.69 -4.47
C GLU A 69 -11.09 -14.95 -3.71
#